data_AF-A0A9D9M518-F1
#
_entry.id   AF-A0A9D9M518-F1
#
_cell.length_a   1.000
_cell.length_b   1.000
_cell.length_c   1.000
_cell.angle_alpha   90.00
_cell.angle_beta   90.00
_cell.angle_gamma   90.00
#
_symmetry.space_group_name_H-M   'P 1'
#
loop_
_entity.id
_entity.type
_entity.pdbx_description
1 polymer ?
#
loop_
_entity_poly.entity_id
_entity_poly.type
_entity_poly.pdbx_seq_one_letter_code
_entity_poly.pdbx_strand_id
1 'polypeptide(L)'
;MSIGICFGWKEMAYSYSDIHIADILRTWPFLACLLLSMTVGMGLIILHEKSVFLTGADEVVVAAVSILLTIAILSTVNCHYSTVTAFWGALLALFVMNSGMVGTTLWVVVVLSIIAAPIVSIVCAIGMDRLILKHIEEKDTHLLTKQLYVKWLAYIGVVLCGIALTCNYALFIDSLITPLYNSGTSNWALWLLVVIMSIVCLSPVIYYVFRRPVNRRKPKQVASLYGQTLALLLFNTILPLLIAPLPPVIVAANLLKEGNALGLEREREMKRLLNTVTIAVATPMLAFLICVMMRWLYSRPYFFWVLALFVILACLLIRLSYTQYKKGKLFSRLLSDELKHRDEVSNEFNRLDVMAVTSQFDSMSREIDFKHKELIDLSLFMQQQREYMTGVGNQLRELAKDADTKGIRESLVEIDKDLQQTLRYPPEMEKIYQMVEKMHHDFVCRLQMRCPNLSKRECRLAVLLRLGFSSKEIANMVNLETKSVEINRYRLRKKLRLDRSENLVNYLQLL
;
A
#
# COMPACT_ATOMS: atom_id res chain seq x y z
N MET A 1 -23.62 29.17 2.17
CA MET A 1 -22.63 28.47 1.32
C MET A 1 -21.26 28.36 1.99
N SER A 2 -20.58 29.45 2.33
CA SER A 2 -19.26 29.41 3.02
C SER A 2 -19.24 28.56 4.30
N ILE A 3 -20.30 28.66 5.12
CA ILE A 3 -20.40 27.95 6.40
C ILE A 3 -20.45 26.43 6.26
N GLY A 4 -21.03 25.87 5.20
CA GLY A 4 -21.07 24.40 5.05
C GLY A 4 -19.91 23.81 4.31
N ILE A 5 -19.19 24.63 3.55
CA ILE A 5 -17.84 24.28 3.09
C ILE A 5 -16.94 24.10 4.32
N CYS A 6 -17.04 25.00 5.31
CA CYS A 6 -16.32 24.95 6.57
C CYS A 6 -16.56 23.64 7.39
N PHE A 7 -17.83 23.23 7.59
CA PHE A 7 -18.15 21.96 8.25
C PHE A 7 -17.72 20.74 7.46
N GLY A 8 -17.99 20.73 6.15
CA GLY A 8 -17.54 19.67 5.25
C GLY A 8 -16.03 19.46 5.35
N TRP A 9 -15.26 20.56 5.41
CA TRP A 9 -13.80 20.51 5.53
C TRP A 9 -13.32 19.86 6.83
N LYS A 10 -13.95 20.17 7.97
CA LYS A 10 -13.62 19.57 9.26
C LYS A 10 -13.87 18.06 9.26
N GLU A 11 -15.01 17.63 8.73
CA GLU A 11 -15.45 16.23 8.76
C GLU A 11 -14.75 15.38 7.68
N MET A 12 -14.35 16.00 6.58
CA MET A 12 -13.40 15.43 5.62
C MET A 12 -12.08 15.08 6.28
N ALA A 13 -11.51 15.98 7.10
CA ALA A 13 -10.25 15.72 7.79
C ALA A 13 -10.35 14.42 8.62
N TYR A 14 -11.46 14.20 9.32
CA TYR A 14 -11.70 12.95 10.04
C TYR A 14 -11.86 11.73 9.11
N SER A 15 -12.74 11.86 8.11
CA SER A 15 -13.07 10.77 7.17
C SER A 15 -11.83 10.27 6.43
N TYR A 16 -10.87 11.16 6.18
CA TYR A 16 -9.68 10.88 5.40
C TYR A 16 -8.41 10.66 6.23
N SER A 17 -8.46 10.72 7.57
CA SER A 17 -7.25 10.72 8.41
C SER A 17 -6.37 9.47 8.29
N ASP A 18 -6.93 8.38 7.75
CA ASP A 18 -6.23 7.10 7.60
C ASP A 18 -5.68 6.90 6.18
N ILE A 19 -6.03 7.81 5.26
CA ILE A 19 -5.52 7.84 3.89
C ILE A 19 -4.40 8.87 3.85
N HIS A 20 -3.28 8.58 3.17
CA HIS A 20 -2.21 9.57 2.97
C HIS A 20 -2.68 10.69 2.04
N ILE A 21 -3.46 11.65 2.56
CA ILE A 21 -3.98 12.81 1.80
C ILE A 21 -2.91 13.88 1.65
N ALA A 22 -1.85 13.88 2.47
CA ALA A 22 -0.81 14.90 2.42
C ALA A 22 -0.16 14.99 1.03
N ASP A 23 0.03 13.86 0.33
CA ASP A 23 0.51 13.85 -1.06
C ASP A 23 -0.58 14.21 -2.08
N ILE A 24 -1.85 13.99 -1.72
CA ILE A 24 -3.03 14.20 -2.55
C ILE A 24 -3.41 15.68 -2.59
N LEU A 25 -3.40 16.36 -1.45
CA LEU A 25 -3.70 17.79 -1.29
C LEU A 25 -2.54 18.70 -1.68
N ARG A 26 -1.31 18.16 -1.84
CA ARG A 26 -0.15 18.94 -2.30
C ARG A 26 -0.28 19.39 -3.75
N THR A 27 -1.10 18.70 -4.54
CA THR A 27 -1.39 19.09 -5.92
C THR A 27 -2.56 20.06 -5.97
N TRP A 28 -2.29 21.32 -6.30
CA TRP A 28 -3.27 22.38 -6.59
C TRP A 28 -4.52 21.91 -7.38
N PRO A 29 -4.40 21.12 -8.48
CA PRO A 29 -5.59 20.66 -9.22
C PRO A 29 -6.52 19.77 -8.40
N PHE A 30 -5.98 18.96 -7.48
CA PHE A 30 -6.82 18.12 -6.62
C PHE A 30 -7.53 18.93 -5.54
N LEU A 31 -6.85 19.92 -4.96
CA LEU A 31 -7.47 20.88 -4.04
C LEU A 31 -8.63 21.64 -4.72
N ALA A 32 -8.43 22.06 -5.97
CA ALA A 32 -9.45 22.70 -6.78
C ALA A 32 -10.64 21.77 -7.07
N CYS A 33 -10.39 20.51 -7.46
CA CYS A 33 -11.45 19.51 -7.63
C CYS A 33 -12.22 19.23 -6.34
N LEU A 34 -11.52 19.19 -5.20
CA LEU A 34 -12.16 19.01 -3.89
C LEU A 34 -13.06 20.21 -3.57
N LEU A 35 -12.58 21.44 -3.73
CA LEU A 35 -13.38 22.64 -3.53
C LEU A 35 -14.59 22.71 -4.48
N LEU A 36 -14.40 22.33 -5.74
CA LEU A 36 -15.49 22.23 -6.72
C LEU A 36 -16.52 21.15 -6.31
N SER A 37 -16.06 20.01 -5.80
CA SER A 37 -16.95 18.96 -5.30
C SER A 37 -17.80 19.45 -4.12
N MET A 38 -17.25 20.34 -3.30
CA MET A 38 -17.96 20.94 -2.18
C MET A 38 -19.03 21.93 -2.64
N THR A 39 -18.75 22.72 -3.68
CA THR A 39 -19.76 23.61 -4.26
C THR A 39 -20.88 22.84 -4.96
N VAL A 40 -20.55 21.73 -5.61
CA VAL A 40 -21.55 20.82 -6.22
C VAL A 40 -22.46 20.21 -5.17
N GLY A 41 -21.92 19.64 -4.08
CA GLY A 41 -22.75 19.05 -3.03
C GLY A 41 -23.65 20.07 -2.32
N MET A 42 -23.19 21.31 -2.18
CA MET A 42 -24.03 22.45 -1.74
C MET A 42 -25.15 22.77 -2.71
N GLY A 43 -24.87 22.79 -4.02
CA GLY A 43 -25.86 23.08 -5.06
C GLY A 43 -26.96 22.03 -5.15
N LEU A 44 -26.64 20.76 -4.90
CA LEU A 44 -27.61 19.66 -4.93
C LEU A 44 -28.73 19.80 -3.88
N ILE A 45 -28.51 20.54 -2.79
CA ILE A 45 -29.54 20.76 -1.75
C ILE A 45 -30.63 21.72 -2.20
N ILE A 46 -30.33 22.61 -3.14
CA ILE A 46 -31.34 23.53 -3.70
C ILE A 46 -32.48 22.75 -4.38
N LEU A 47 -32.24 21.49 -4.75
CA LEU A 47 -33.22 20.59 -5.36
C LEU A 47 -34.07 19.81 -4.34
N HIS A 48 -33.73 19.83 -3.04
CA HIS A 48 -34.48 19.16 -1.98
C HIS A 48 -35.45 20.12 -1.28
N GLU A 49 -36.60 19.61 -0.86
CA GLU A 49 -37.58 20.36 -0.06
C GLU A 49 -36.94 20.83 1.27
N LYS A 50 -37.13 22.11 1.63
CA LYS A 50 -36.46 22.72 2.79
C LYS A 50 -36.89 22.04 4.09
N SER A 51 -35.99 21.28 4.71
CA SER A 51 -36.23 20.67 6.03
C SER A 51 -35.96 21.70 7.13
N VAL A 52 -36.90 22.60 7.38
CA VAL A 52 -36.79 23.57 8.47
C VAL A 52 -37.22 22.88 9.78
N PHE A 53 -36.25 22.50 10.62
CA PHE A 53 -36.54 21.86 11.90
C PHE A 53 -36.71 22.84 13.08
N LEU A 54 -36.25 24.09 12.93
CA LEU A 54 -36.31 25.13 13.96
C LEU A 54 -37.18 26.29 13.44
N THR A 55 -38.04 26.83 14.29
CA THR A 55 -39.01 27.85 13.88
C THR A 55 -38.68 29.24 14.40
N GLY A 56 -38.02 29.36 15.56
CA GLY A 56 -37.68 30.64 16.18
C GLY A 56 -36.19 31.01 16.06
N ALA A 57 -35.88 32.30 15.92
CA ALA A 57 -34.51 32.80 15.95
C ALA A 57 -33.80 32.51 17.27
N ASP A 58 -34.51 32.66 18.39
CA ASP A 58 -33.98 32.41 19.74
C ASP A 58 -33.63 30.93 19.93
N GLU A 59 -34.41 30.03 19.32
CA GLU A 59 -34.17 28.59 19.31
C GLU A 59 -32.88 28.27 18.57
N VAL A 60 -32.64 28.93 17.42
CA VAL A 60 -31.39 28.78 16.67
C VAL A 60 -30.19 29.25 17.49
N VAL A 61 -30.29 30.39 18.18
CA VAL A 61 -29.18 30.90 19.01
C VAL A 61 -28.88 29.94 20.17
N VAL A 62 -29.91 29.45 20.86
CA VAL A 62 -29.76 28.49 21.97
C VAL A 62 -29.19 27.15 21.48
N ALA A 63 -29.65 26.64 20.32
CA ALA A 63 -29.11 25.44 19.69
C ALA A 63 -27.63 25.63 19.29
N ALA A 64 -27.29 26.73 18.64
CA ALA A 64 -25.93 27.00 18.19
C ALA A 64 -24.95 27.10 19.37
N VAL A 65 -25.31 27.82 20.43
CA VAL A 65 -24.48 27.97 21.63
C VAL A 65 -24.31 26.62 22.36
N SER A 66 -25.37 25.83 22.49
CA SER A 66 -25.30 24.52 23.15
C SER A 66 -24.44 23.50 22.39
N ILE A 67 -24.56 23.46 21.06
CA ILE A 67 -23.71 22.61 20.20
C ILE A 67 -22.24 22.97 20.38
N LEU A 68 -21.92 24.26 20.44
CA LEU A 68 -20.53 24.70 20.62
C LEU A 68 -19.95 24.38 21.97
N LEU A 69 -20.71 24.64 23.02
CA LEU A 69 -20.25 24.37 24.37
C LEU A 69 -19.98 22.86 24.52
N THR A 70 -20.84 22.04 23.93
CA THR A 70 -20.66 20.59 23.84
C THR A 70 -19.38 20.22 23.10
N ILE A 71 -19.17 20.78 21.91
CA ILE A 71 -17.95 20.57 21.11
C ILE A 71 -16.70 21.04 21.88
N ALA A 72 -16.76 22.19 22.53
CA ALA A 72 -15.66 22.77 23.28
C ALA A 72 -15.28 21.86 24.45
N ILE A 73 -16.26 21.40 25.23
CA ILE A 73 -16.06 20.44 26.34
C ILE A 73 -15.44 19.14 25.81
N LEU A 74 -16.04 18.53 24.78
CA LEU A 74 -15.54 17.26 24.23
C LEU A 74 -14.16 17.41 23.58
N SER A 75 -13.83 18.59 23.05
CA SER A 75 -12.49 18.87 22.51
C SER A 75 -11.40 18.90 23.58
N THR A 76 -11.73 19.19 24.85
CA THR A 76 -10.75 19.16 25.97
C THR A 76 -10.36 17.75 26.37
N VAL A 77 -11.27 16.79 26.21
CA VAL A 77 -11.07 15.37 26.56
C VAL A 77 -10.37 14.59 25.44
N ASN A 78 -10.06 15.25 24.30
CA ASN A 78 -9.40 14.65 23.14
C ASN A 78 -10.17 13.44 22.58
N CYS A 79 -11.49 13.45 22.74
CA CYS A 79 -12.43 12.44 22.26
C CYS A 79 -12.89 12.75 20.83
N HIS A 80 -13.21 11.72 20.04
CA HIS A 80 -13.83 11.89 18.72
C HIS A 80 -15.33 12.18 18.87
N TYR A 81 -15.73 13.44 18.68
CA TYR A 81 -17.13 13.89 18.79
C TYR A 81 -17.73 14.23 17.41
N SER A 82 -19.06 14.18 17.30
CA SER A 82 -19.79 14.54 16.08
C SER A 82 -20.62 15.80 16.30
N THR A 83 -20.51 16.78 15.40
CA THR A 83 -21.33 17.99 15.47
C THR A 83 -22.79 17.70 15.10
N VAL A 84 -23.04 16.65 14.31
CA VAL A 84 -24.38 16.19 13.92
C VAL A 84 -25.12 15.60 15.10
N THR A 85 -24.47 14.74 15.90
CA THR A 85 -25.15 14.16 17.07
C THR A 85 -25.38 15.21 18.15
N ALA A 86 -24.47 16.18 18.31
CA ALA A 86 -24.69 17.34 19.18
C ALA A 86 -25.92 18.16 18.74
N PHE A 87 -26.09 18.38 17.43
CA PHE A 87 -27.26 19.07 16.90
C PHE A 87 -28.56 18.34 17.21
N TRP A 88 -28.63 17.03 16.93
CA TRP A 88 -29.83 16.25 17.24
C TRP A 88 -30.17 16.27 18.73
N GLY A 89 -29.16 16.25 19.62
CA GLY A 89 -29.36 16.42 21.06
C GLY A 89 -29.94 17.79 21.45
N ALA A 90 -29.40 18.88 20.89
CA ALA A 90 -29.93 20.23 21.13
C ALA A 90 -31.35 20.41 20.56
N LEU A 91 -31.61 19.84 19.40
CA LEU A 91 -32.92 19.90 18.75
C LEU A 91 -33.98 19.12 19.54
N LEU A 92 -33.60 17.97 20.10
CA LEU A 92 -34.47 17.18 20.98
C LEU A 92 -34.85 17.96 22.23
N ALA A 93 -33.89 18.67 22.82
CA ALA A 93 -34.14 19.53 23.98
C ALA A 93 -35.16 20.62 23.67
N LEU A 94 -34.97 21.36 22.57
CA LEU A 94 -35.90 22.43 22.17
C LEU A 94 -37.30 21.88 21.88
N PHE A 95 -37.39 20.74 21.21
CA PHE A 95 -38.67 20.11 20.92
C PHE A 95 -39.40 19.67 22.20
N VAL A 96 -38.71 19.01 23.13
CA VAL A 96 -39.26 18.61 24.43
C VAL A 96 -39.72 19.83 25.23
N MET A 97 -38.95 20.91 25.22
CA MET A 97 -39.28 22.14 25.96
C MET A 97 -40.46 22.91 25.37
N ASN A 98 -40.62 22.93 24.05
CA ASN A 98 -41.68 23.69 23.39
C ASN A 98 -42.99 22.89 23.30
N SER A 99 -42.92 21.59 23.02
CA SER A 99 -44.09 20.77 22.68
C SER A 99 -44.51 19.82 23.80
N GLY A 100 -43.70 19.63 24.85
CA GLY A 100 -43.98 18.74 25.99
C GLY A 100 -44.01 17.24 25.66
N MET A 101 -44.07 16.87 24.39
CA MET A 101 -44.02 15.51 23.87
C MET A 101 -43.00 15.42 22.74
N VAL A 102 -42.34 14.27 22.60
CA VAL A 102 -41.46 13.96 21.48
C VAL A 102 -42.33 13.41 20.34
N GLY A 103 -42.42 14.11 19.21
CA GLY A 103 -43.17 13.64 18.04
C GLY A 103 -42.63 12.28 17.58
N THR A 104 -43.45 11.24 17.59
CA THR A 104 -42.96 9.85 17.59
C THR A 104 -42.25 9.43 16.30
N THR A 105 -42.60 9.99 15.14
CA THR A 105 -42.10 9.50 13.84
C THR A 105 -40.72 10.04 13.48
N LEU A 106 -40.49 11.36 13.58
CA LEU A 106 -39.20 11.99 13.27
C LEU A 106 -38.07 11.43 14.14
N TRP A 107 -38.30 11.37 15.45
CA TRP A 107 -37.27 11.00 16.41
C TRP A 107 -36.93 9.52 16.37
N VAL A 108 -37.91 8.66 16.07
CA VAL A 108 -37.67 7.24 15.80
C VAL A 108 -36.76 7.08 14.58
N VAL A 109 -36.98 7.86 13.51
CA VAL A 109 -36.14 7.82 12.30
C VAL A 109 -34.71 8.27 12.58
N VAL A 110 -34.53 9.34 13.37
CA VAL A 110 -33.20 9.84 13.77
C VAL A 110 -32.45 8.84 14.64
N VAL A 111 -33.11 8.23 15.63
CA VAL A 111 -32.47 7.23 16.49
C VAL A 111 -32.12 5.97 15.70
N LEU A 112 -33.04 5.51 14.83
CA LEU A 112 -32.80 4.38 13.94
C LEU A 112 -31.64 4.64 12.99
N SER A 113 -31.47 5.85 12.46
CA SER A 113 -30.37 6.16 11.54
C SER A 113 -29.00 6.16 12.23
N ILE A 114 -28.91 6.59 13.49
CA ILE A 114 -27.66 6.55 14.26
C ILE A 114 -27.16 5.11 14.41
N ILE A 115 -28.06 4.13 14.46
CA ILE A 115 -27.74 2.70 14.55
C ILE A 115 -27.58 2.08 13.16
N ALA A 116 -28.51 2.36 12.25
CA ALA A 116 -28.58 1.73 10.93
C ALA A 116 -27.48 2.22 9.99
N ALA A 117 -27.13 3.51 10.01
CA ALA A 117 -26.16 4.08 9.07
C ALA A 117 -24.76 3.47 9.20
N PRO A 118 -24.20 3.26 10.41
CA PRO A 118 -22.93 2.54 10.57
C PRO A 118 -22.99 1.10 10.06
N ILE A 119 -24.09 0.39 10.33
CA ILE A 119 -24.26 -1.01 9.87
C ILE A 119 -24.29 -1.06 8.34
N VAL A 120 -25.09 -0.20 7.72
CA VAL A 120 -25.15 -0.08 6.25
C VAL A 120 -23.78 0.28 5.68
N SER A 121 -23.06 1.21 6.31
CA SER A 121 -21.71 1.59 5.86
C SER A 121 -20.74 0.42 5.94
N ILE A 122 -20.80 -0.39 7.00
CA ILE A 122 -19.96 -1.59 7.17
C ILE A 122 -20.23 -2.59 6.04
N VAL A 123 -21.51 -2.86 5.77
CA VAL A 123 -21.92 -3.77 4.70
C VAL A 123 -21.43 -3.26 3.33
N CYS A 124 -21.61 -1.97 3.05
CA CYS A 124 -21.11 -1.35 1.83
C CYS A 124 -19.58 -1.41 1.74
N ALA A 125 -18.86 -1.16 2.84
CA ALA A 125 -17.40 -1.21 2.88
C ALA A 125 -16.86 -2.62 2.61
N ILE A 126 -17.47 -3.65 3.21
CA ILE A 126 -17.11 -5.05 2.95
C ILE A 126 -17.39 -5.43 1.49
N GLY A 127 -18.54 -5.00 0.95
CA GLY A 127 -18.89 -5.21 -0.45
C GLY A 127 -17.87 -4.56 -1.40
N MET A 128 -17.52 -3.30 -1.14
CA MET A 128 -16.52 -2.56 -1.92
C MET A 128 -15.11 -3.16 -1.81
N ASP A 129 -14.71 -3.67 -0.64
CA ASP A 129 -13.42 -4.32 -0.47
C ASP A 129 -13.31 -5.55 -1.37
N ARG A 130 -14.35 -6.39 -1.40
CA ARG A 130 -14.42 -7.56 -2.29
C ARG A 130 -14.41 -7.16 -3.76
N LEU A 131 -15.16 -6.13 -4.15
CA LEU A 131 -15.21 -5.65 -5.54
C LEU A 131 -13.85 -5.10 -6.00
N ILE A 132 -13.20 -4.29 -5.16
CA ILE A 132 -11.89 -3.71 -5.44
C ILE A 132 -10.83 -4.82 -5.55
N LEU A 133 -10.81 -5.78 -4.62
CA LEU A 133 -9.88 -6.92 -4.66
C LEU A 133 -10.08 -7.77 -5.90
N LYS A 134 -11.33 -8.15 -6.21
CA LYS A 134 -11.66 -8.91 -7.42
C LYS A 134 -11.17 -8.19 -8.68
N HIS A 135 -11.39 -6.88 -8.80
CA HIS A 135 -10.95 -6.10 -9.96
C HIS A 135 -9.42 -5.96 -10.05
N ILE A 136 -8.71 -5.99 -8.93
CA ILE A 136 -7.23 -5.94 -8.87
C ILE A 136 -6.62 -7.32 -9.18
N GLU A 137 -7.28 -8.40 -8.76
CA GLU A 137 -6.82 -9.78 -8.96
C GLU A 137 -7.06 -10.28 -10.39
N GLU A 138 -8.20 -9.95 -11.01
CA GLU A 138 -8.53 -10.33 -12.40
C GLU A 138 -7.58 -9.73 -13.46
N LYS A 139 -6.76 -8.75 -13.09
CA LYS A 139 -5.76 -8.14 -13.99
C LYS A 139 -4.37 -8.72 -13.74
N ASP A 140 -3.89 -9.55 -14.66
CA ASP A 140 -2.48 -10.00 -14.73
C ASP A 140 -1.57 -8.85 -15.20
N THR A 141 -1.39 -7.86 -14.32
CA THR A 141 -0.58 -6.67 -14.58
C THR A 141 0.48 -6.49 -13.50
N HIS A 142 1.57 -5.83 -13.87
CA HIS A 142 2.69 -5.53 -12.97
C HIS A 142 2.25 -4.83 -11.68
N LEU A 143 2.92 -5.12 -10.56
CA LEU A 143 2.61 -4.58 -9.22
C LEU A 143 2.52 -3.04 -9.18
N LEU A 144 3.35 -2.32 -9.94
CA LEU A 144 3.27 -0.84 -10.04
C LEU A 144 1.92 -0.39 -10.61
N THR A 145 1.41 -1.07 -11.65
CA THR A 145 0.15 -0.72 -12.31
C THR A 145 -1.02 -0.92 -11.34
N LYS A 146 -1.00 -2.00 -10.54
CA LYS A 146 -1.98 -2.23 -9.47
C LYS A 146 -1.96 -1.13 -8.40
N GLN A 147 -0.78 -0.66 -8.01
CA GLN A 147 -0.65 0.47 -7.07
C GLN A 147 -1.19 1.79 -7.65
N LEU A 148 -0.98 2.05 -8.95
CA LEU A 148 -1.54 3.20 -9.66
C LEU A 148 -3.09 3.14 -9.70
N TYR A 149 -3.67 1.98 -9.92
CA TYR A 149 -5.13 1.81 -9.88
C TYR A 149 -5.72 2.12 -8.50
N VAL A 150 -5.15 1.56 -7.43
CA VAL A 150 -5.58 1.85 -6.05
C VAL A 150 -5.46 3.35 -5.75
N LYS A 151 -4.42 4.02 -6.29
CA LYS A 151 -4.23 5.46 -6.16
C LYS A 151 -5.35 6.26 -6.84
N TRP A 152 -5.74 5.90 -8.07
CA TRP A 152 -6.85 6.57 -8.77
C TRP A 152 -8.21 6.32 -8.11
N LEU A 153 -8.47 5.09 -7.68
CA LEU A 153 -9.67 4.74 -6.91
C LEU A 153 -9.77 5.56 -5.61
N ALA A 154 -8.65 5.80 -4.93
CA ALA A 154 -8.61 6.67 -3.76
C ALA A 154 -8.94 8.14 -4.12
N TYR A 155 -8.39 8.68 -5.22
CA TYR A 155 -8.71 10.05 -5.67
C TYR A 155 -10.19 10.24 -5.95
N ILE A 156 -10.79 9.32 -6.70
CA ILE A 156 -12.22 9.35 -7.02
C ILE A 156 -13.05 9.24 -5.74
N GLY A 157 -12.67 8.34 -4.83
CA GLY A 157 -13.36 8.15 -3.56
C GLY A 157 -13.34 9.40 -2.70
N VAL A 158 -12.22 10.14 -2.63
CA VAL A 158 -12.11 11.37 -1.84
C VAL A 158 -13.00 12.47 -2.42
N VAL A 159 -13.09 12.60 -3.74
CA VAL A 159 -13.98 13.57 -4.38
C VAL A 159 -15.45 13.22 -4.10
N LEU A 160 -15.85 11.97 -4.31
CA LEU A 160 -17.24 11.53 -4.09
C LEU A 160 -17.66 11.62 -2.62
N CYS A 161 -16.80 11.19 -1.70
CA CYS A 161 -17.03 11.33 -0.26
C CYS A 161 -17.19 12.80 0.11
N GLY A 162 -16.42 13.68 -0.54
CA GLY A 162 -16.52 15.11 -0.34
C GLY A 162 -17.88 15.70 -0.71
N ILE A 163 -18.42 15.31 -1.87
CA ILE A 163 -19.77 15.69 -2.30
C ILE A 163 -20.81 15.17 -1.31
N ALA A 164 -20.73 13.89 -0.93
CA ALA A 164 -21.70 13.28 -0.03
C ALA A 164 -21.70 13.94 1.36
N LEU A 165 -20.51 14.28 1.89
CA LEU A 165 -20.36 15.03 3.14
C LEU A 165 -20.95 16.43 3.02
N THR A 166 -20.66 17.19 1.97
CA THR A 166 -21.23 18.53 1.84
C THR A 166 -22.73 18.52 1.66
N CYS A 167 -23.29 17.55 0.92
CA CYS A 167 -24.75 17.34 0.87
C CYS A 167 -25.34 17.08 2.28
N ASN A 168 -24.73 16.18 3.06
CA ASN A 168 -25.18 15.86 4.42
C ASN A 168 -25.19 17.09 5.34
N TYR A 169 -24.11 17.87 5.34
CA TYR A 169 -23.93 18.99 6.28
C TYR A 169 -24.63 20.28 5.85
N ALA A 170 -24.94 20.45 4.58
CA ALA A 170 -25.63 21.66 4.16
C ALA A 170 -27.15 21.61 4.44
N LEU A 171 -27.76 20.43 4.56
CA LEU A 171 -29.09 20.26 5.17
C LEU A 171 -29.12 20.76 6.63
N PHE A 172 -28.10 20.37 7.40
CA PHE A 172 -27.91 20.85 8.78
C PHE A 172 -27.80 22.38 8.86
N ILE A 173 -27.13 23.00 7.90
CA ILE A 173 -26.87 24.45 7.90
C ILE A 173 -28.08 25.24 7.43
N ASP A 174 -28.81 24.74 6.42
CA ASP A 174 -30.07 25.36 6.01
C ASP A 174 -31.03 25.44 7.20
N SER A 175 -31.13 24.35 7.96
CA SER A 175 -31.94 24.27 9.19
C SER A 175 -31.61 25.32 10.27
N LEU A 176 -30.37 25.85 10.29
CA LEU A 176 -29.95 26.91 11.20
C LEU A 176 -30.11 28.31 10.58
N ILE A 177 -29.86 28.46 9.28
CA ILE A 177 -29.81 29.77 8.62
C ILE A 177 -31.20 30.26 8.21
N THR A 178 -32.04 29.39 7.64
CA THR A 178 -33.36 29.80 7.12
C THR A 178 -34.23 30.49 8.18
N PRO A 179 -34.32 30.01 9.44
CA PRO A 179 -35.13 30.66 10.47
C PRO A 179 -34.58 32.02 10.91
N LEU A 180 -33.24 32.17 10.95
CA LEU A 180 -32.59 33.46 11.25
C LEU A 180 -32.86 34.50 10.15
N TYR A 181 -32.83 34.06 8.89
CA TYR A 181 -33.13 34.95 7.76
C TYR A 181 -34.61 35.36 7.75
N ASN A 182 -35.53 34.41 7.96
CA ASN A 182 -36.97 34.67 7.91
C ASN A 182 -37.50 35.49 9.10
N SER A 183 -36.86 35.39 10.26
CA SER A 183 -37.28 36.09 11.49
C SER A 183 -36.92 37.58 11.51
N GLY A 184 -36.16 38.09 10.52
CA GLY A 184 -35.68 39.46 10.52
C GLY A 184 -34.78 39.81 11.70
N THR A 185 -34.26 38.80 12.41
CA THR A 185 -33.42 39.01 13.58
C THR A 185 -32.08 39.65 13.20
N SER A 186 -31.57 40.48 14.10
CA SER A 186 -30.47 41.38 13.83
C SER A 186 -29.18 40.66 13.46
N ASN A 187 -28.41 41.29 12.56
CA ASN A 187 -27.15 40.80 11.96
C ASN A 187 -26.19 40.12 12.95
N TRP A 188 -26.23 40.45 14.24
CA TRP A 188 -25.37 39.86 15.27
C TRP A 188 -25.55 38.35 15.42
N ALA A 189 -26.75 37.78 15.26
CA ALA A 189 -26.96 36.33 15.41
C ALA A 189 -26.32 35.56 14.25
N LEU A 190 -26.40 36.12 13.04
CA LEU A 190 -25.68 35.63 11.85
C LEU A 190 -24.16 35.78 12.03
N TRP A 191 -23.68 36.91 12.53
CA TRP A 191 -22.25 37.12 12.82
C TRP A 191 -21.73 36.21 13.93
N LEU A 192 -22.51 35.96 14.97
CA LEU A 192 -22.22 34.99 16.02
C LEU A 192 -22.02 33.63 15.37
N LEU A 193 -22.96 33.19 14.53
CA LEU A 193 -22.86 31.93 13.78
C LEU A 193 -21.60 31.90 12.90
N VAL A 194 -21.23 32.99 12.22
CA VAL A 194 -19.98 33.05 11.42
C VAL A 194 -18.72 32.91 12.28
N VAL A 195 -18.64 33.61 13.42
CA VAL A 195 -17.49 33.56 14.36
C VAL A 195 -17.34 32.16 14.95
N ILE A 196 -18.46 31.61 15.41
CA ILE A 196 -18.62 30.25 15.88
C ILE A 196 -18.03 29.25 14.87
N MET A 197 -18.33 29.42 13.59
CA MET A 197 -17.91 28.49 12.54
C MET A 197 -16.45 28.67 12.16
N SER A 198 -15.93 29.88 12.27
CA SER A 198 -14.50 30.16 12.11
C SER A 198 -13.66 29.47 13.19
N ILE A 199 -14.14 29.46 14.45
CA ILE A 199 -13.47 28.79 15.58
C ILE A 199 -13.49 27.26 15.41
N VAL A 200 -14.61 26.69 14.96
CA VAL A 200 -14.73 25.25 14.71
C VAL A 200 -13.81 24.80 13.56
N CYS A 201 -13.64 25.62 12.52
CA CYS A 201 -12.69 25.38 11.44
C CYS A 201 -11.23 25.59 11.84
N LEU A 202 -10.93 26.49 12.77
CA LEU A 202 -9.57 26.70 13.29
C LEU A 202 -9.17 25.63 14.33
N SER A 203 -10.04 24.64 14.60
CA SER A 203 -9.79 23.58 15.56
C SER A 203 -8.45 22.87 15.30
N PRO A 204 -7.61 22.67 16.34
CA PRO A 204 -6.32 21.99 16.22
C PRO A 204 -6.39 20.55 15.70
N VAL A 205 -7.60 19.98 15.60
CA VAL A 205 -7.82 18.66 15.00
C VAL A 205 -7.51 18.66 13.51
N ILE A 206 -7.80 19.74 12.78
CA ILE A 206 -7.41 19.87 11.36
C ILE A 206 -5.88 19.79 11.24
N TYR A 207 -5.16 20.49 12.11
CA TYR A 207 -3.69 20.48 12.14
C TYR A 207 -3.09 19.11 12.51
N TYR A 208 -3.78 18.34 13.37
CA TYR A 208 -3.31 17.04 13.87
C TYR A 208 -3.54 15.88 12.90
N VAL A 209 -4.68 15.88 12.21
CA VAL A 209 -5.04 14.89 11.19
C VAL A 209 -3.98 14.85 10.08
N PHE A 210 -3.50 16.01 9.63
CA PHE A 210 -2.54 16.10 8.53
C PHE A 210 -1.12 15.60 8.85
N ARG A 211 -0.80 15.28 10.11
CA ARG A 211 0.59 15.00 10.53
C ARG A 211 0.84 13.56 10.99
N ARG A 212 -0.15 12.65 10.93
CA ARG A 212 0.11 11.24 11.29
C ARG A 212 1.00 10.58 10.23
N PRO A 213 2.12 9.96 10.60
CA PRO A 213 2.85 9.09 9.69
C PRO A 213 2.01 7.83 9.47
N VAL A 214 1.58 7.57 8.23
CA VAL A 214 0.65 6.47 7.92
C VAL A 214 1.24 5.53 6.87
N ASN A 215 1.02 4.25 7.16
CA ASN A 215 1.42 3.06 6.43
C ASN A 215 0.89 3.00 4.99
N ARG A 216 1.56 2.18 4.16
CA ARG A 216 1.25 1.94 2.74
C ARG A 216 -0.26 1.72 2.51
N ARG A 217 -0.80 2.44 1.51
CA ARG A 217 -2.21 2.46 1.10
C ARG A 217 -2.76 1.04 0.90
N LYS A 218 -3.66 0.61 1.78
CA LYS A 218 -4.34 -0.69 1.65
C LYS A 218 -5.68 -0.53 0.91
N PRO A 219 -6.07 -1.47 0.03
CA PRO A 219 -7.36 -1.45 -0.66
C PRO A 219 -8.55 -1.33 0.32
N LYS A 220 -8.43 -1.90 1.52
CA LYS A 220 -9.39 -1.75 2.62
C LYS A 220 -9.70 -0.30 3.00
N GLN A 221 -8.71 0.59 3.04
CA GLN A 221 -8.95 2.01 3.38
C GLN A 221 -9.77 2.71 2.30
N VAL A 222 -9.53 2.37 1.04
CA VAL A 222 -10.32 2.87 -0.09
C VAL A 222 -11.74 2.33 -0.01
N ALA A 223 -11.91 1.03 0.27
CA ALA A 223 -13.23 0.43 0.46
C ALA A 223 -14.03 1.08 1.60
N SER A 224 -13.38 1.39 2.73
CA SER A 224 -13.99 2.14 3.84
C SER A 224 -14.52 3.51 3.40
N LEU A 225 -13.77 4.23 2.57
CA LEU A 225 -14.16 5.53 2.03
C LEU A 225 -15.41 5.44 1.15
N TYR A 226 -15.46 4.45 0.26
CA TYR A 226 -16.64 4.20 -0.58
C TYR A 226 -17.85 3.74 0.26
N GLY A 227 -17.64 2.91 1.27
CA GLY A 227 -18.69 2.50 2.21
C GLY A 227 -19.31 3.69 2.96
N GLN A 228 -18.49 4.65 3.40
CA GLN A 228 -18.98 5.89 4.01
C GLN A 228 -19.79 6.73 3.02
N THR A 229 -19.25 6.90 1.80
CA THR A 229 -19.90 7.67 0.74
C THR A 229 -21.28 7.11 0.39
N LEU A 230 -21.38 5.80 0.21
CA LEU A 230 -22.63 5.12 -0.10
C LEU A 230 -23.65 5.27 1.02
N ALA A 231 -23.25 5.10 2.29
CA ALA A 231 -24.14 5.29 3.41
C ALA A 231 -24.65 6.75 3.50
N LEU A 232 -23.77 7.74 3.31
CA LEU A 232 -24.16 9.16 3.31
C LEU A 232 -25.16 9.48 2.19
N LEU A 233 -24.97 8.95 0.99
CA LEU A 233 -25.92 9.14 -0.10
C LEU A 233 -27.24 8.43 0.19
N LEU A 234 -27.19 7.19 0.67
CA LEU A 234 -28.40 6.42 0.99
C LEU A 234 -29.32 7.15 1.98
N PHE A 235 -28.76 7.67 3.08
CA PHE A 235 -29.56 8.33 4.12
C PHE A 235 -29.97 9.76 3.78
N ASN A 236 -29.19 10.49 2.97
CA ASN A 236 -29.52 11.87 2.61
C ASN A 236 -30.44 12.00 1.39
N THR A 237 -30.32 11.13 0.40
CA THR A 237 -31.04 11.29 -0.89
C THR A 237 -31.96 10.13 -1.21
N ILE A 238 -31.53 8.88 -1.02
CA ILE A 238 -32.28 7.71 -1.50
C ILE A 238 -33.42 7.35 -0.56
N LEU A 239 -33.17 7.31 0.75
CA LEU A 239 -34.18 6.94 1.75
C LEU A 239 -35.37 7.93 1.80
N PRO A 240 -35.15 9.26 1.74
CA PRO A 240 -36.25 10.23 1.62
C PRO A 240 -37.07 10.08 0.34
N LEU A 241 -36.42 9.68 -0.77
CA LEU A 241 -37.10 9.48 -2.06
C LEU A 241 -37.94 8.20 -2.09
N LEU A 242 -37.49 7.13 -1.41
CA LEU A 242 -38.19 5.84 -1.35
C LEU A 242 -39.33 5.81 -0.33
N ILE A 243 -39.20 6.56 0.76
CA ILE A 243 -40.16 6.55 1.87
C ILE A 243 -40.62 8.00 2.07
N ALA A 244 -41.55 8.46 1.24
CA ALA A 244 -42.21 9.74 1.47
C ALA A 244 -43.21 9.60 2.66
N PRO A 245 -43.25 10.53 3.65
CA PRO A 245 -42.48 11.76 3.79
C PRO A 245 -41.43 11.64 4.91
N LEU A 246 -40.31 10.96 4.66
CA LEU A 246 -39.17 10.99 5.58
C LEU A 246 -38.29 12.21 5.28
N PRO A 247 -38.02 13.08 6.26
CA PRO A 247 -37.04 14.14 6.09
C PRO A 247 -35.63 13.54 5.94
N PRO A 248 -34.72 14.23 5.23
CA PRO A 248 -33.37 13.75 5.05
C PRO A 248 -32.66 13.64 6.39
N VAL A 249 -31.98 12.51 6.60
CA VAL A 249 -31.43 12.16 7.91
C VAL A 249 -29.94 12.45 7.93
N ILE A 250 -29.56 13.49 8.68
CA ILE A 250 -28.16 13.90 8.80
C ILE A 250 -27.40 12.82 9.59
N VAL A 251 -26.35 12.25 8.97
CA VAL A 251 -25.57 11.13 9.52
C VAL A 251 -24.19 11.61 10.03
N ALA A 252 -23.73 11.02 11.13
CA ALA A 252 -22.42 11.28 11.71
C ALA A 252 -21.29 10.53 10.95
N ALA A 253 -20.48 11.24 10.17
CA ALA A 253 -19.44 10.65 9.31
C ALA A 253 -18.34 9.89 10.10
N ASN A 254 -17.96 10.39 11.28
CA ASN A 254 -17.02 9.73 12.18
C ASN A 254 -17.48 8.34 12.62
N LEU A 255 -18.79 8.15 12.86
CA LEU A 255 -19.38 6.89 13.27
C LEU A 255 -19.32 5.85 12.14
N LEU A 256 -19.55 6.30 10.89
CA LEU A 256 -19.42 5.46 9.70
C LEU A 256 -17.99 4.98 9.51
N LYS A 257 -17.01 5.88 9.69
CA LYS A 257 -15.60 5.57 9.54
C LYS A 257 -15.12 4.48 10.50
N GLU A 258 -15.39 4.68 11.79
CA GLU A 258 -14.98 3.74 12.85
C GLU A 258 -15.73 2.41 12.70
N GLY A 259 -17.00 2.43 12.27
CA GLY A 259 -17.73 1.22 11.88
C GLY A 259 -17.00 0.43 10.78
N ASN A 260 -16.63 1.10 9.69
CA ASN A 260 -15.98 0.44 8.55
C ASN A 260 -14.60 -0.13 8.92
N ALA A 261 -13.85 0.56 9.78
CA ALA A 261 -12.57 0.07 10.28
C ALA A 261 -12.71 -1.31 10.95
N LEU A 262 -13.80 -1.55 11.68
CA LEU A 262 -14.09 -2.88 12.25
C LEU A 262 -14.42 -3.95 11.26
N GLY A 263 -15.30 -3.61 10.30
CA GLY A 263 -15.75 -4.56 9.30
C GLY A 263 -14.56 -5.13 8.53
N LEU A 264 -13.51 -4.32 8.37
CA LEU A 264 -12.34 -4.61 7.56
C LEU A 264 -11.12 -5.09 8.36
N GLU A 265 -10.95 -4.66 9.62
CA GLU A 265 -9.79 -4.97 10.48
C GLU A 265 -10.21 -5.38 11.92
N ARG A 266 -10.88 -6.54 12.04
CA ARG A 266 -11.48 -7.09 13.28
C ARG A 266 -10.60 -7.12 14.55
N GLU A 267 -9.28 -7.27 14.42
CA GLU A 267 -8.41 -7.59 15.58
C GLU A 267 -7.80 -6.39 16.32
N ARG A 268 -7.81 -5.16 15.78
CA ARG A 268 -7.00 -4.06 16.35
C ARG A 268 -7.76 -2.92 17.03
N GLU A 269 -9.10 -2.87 16.99
CA GLU A 269 -9.80 -1.61 17.28
C GLU A 269 -11.03 -1.68 18.21
N MET A 270 -11.29 -2.80 18.90
CA MET A 270 -12.46 -2.92 19.78
C MET A 270 -12.50 -1.87 20.91
N LYS A 271 -11.34 -1.47 21.46
CA LYS A 271 -11.24 -0.41 22.48
C LYS A 271 -11.53 1.00 21.91
N ARG A 272 -11.22 1.24 20.63
CA ARG A 272 -11.50 2.53 19.97
C ARG A 272 -12.99 2.67 19.70
N LEU A 273 -13.65 1.61 19.25
CA LEU A 273 -15.10 1.61 19.12
C LEU A 273 -15.83 1.88 20.40
N LEU A 274 -15.44 1.21 21.48
CA LEU A 274 -16.15 1.35 22.74
C LEU A 274 -16.12 2.83 23.12
N ASN A 275 -14.99 3.49 22.91
CA ASN A 275 -14.87 4.94 23.06
C ASN A 275 -15.76 5.71 22.06
N THR A 276 -15.70 5.40 20.76
CA THR A 276 -16.49 6.09 19.72
C THR A 276 -18.00 5.97 19.94
N VAL A 277 -18.51 4.78 20.25
CA VAL A 277 -19.91 4.51 20.54
C VAL A 277 -20.33 5.21 21.84
N THR A 278 -19.48 5.14 22.87
CA THR A 278 -19.74 5.87 24.13
C THR A 278 -19.82 7.37 23.88
N ILE A 279 -18.93 7.93 23.05
CA ILE A 279 -18.96 9.36 22.71
C ILE A 279 -20.16 9.69 21.81
N ALA A 280 -20.56 8.80 20.89
CA ALA A 280 -21.71 8.99 20.01
C ALA A 280 -23.03 9.08 20.80
N VAL A 281 -23.12 8.39 21.95
CA VAL A 281 -24.25 8.48 22.89
C VAL A 281 -24.10 9.65 23.85
N ALA A 282 -22.90 9.91 24.38
CA ALA A 282 -22.66 10.99 25.33
C ALA A 282 -22.83 12.38 24.72
N THR A 283 -22.45 12.55 23.44
CA THR A 283 -22.51 13.84 22.74
C THR A 283 -23.93 14.42 22.65
N PRO A 284 -24.96 13.71 22.16
CA PRO A 284 -26.33 14.21 22.13
C PRO A 284 -26.90 14.43 23.54
N MET A 285 -26.57 13.59 24.52
CA MET A 285 -27.04 13.77 25.91
C MET A 285 -26.47 15.04 26.55
N LEU A 286 -25.18 15.31 26.35
CA LEU A 286 -24.55 16.51 26.87
C LEU A 286 -25.08 17.77 26.18
N ALA A 287 -25.28 17.72 24.86
CA ALA A 287 -25.91 18.81 24.10
C ALA A 287 -27.34 19.08 24.55
N PHE A 288 -28.13 18.02 24.80
CA PHE A 288 -29.48 18.13 25.34
C PHE A 288 -29.48 18.86 26.70
N LEU A 289 -28.65 18.42 27.65
CA LEU A 289 -28.58 19.03 28.99
C LEU A 289 -28.15 20.50 28.94
N ILE A 290 -27.13 20.82 28.13
CA ILE A 290 -26.68 22.20 27.95
C ILE A 290 -27.77 23.05 27.30
N CYS A 291 -28.48 22.51 26.31
CA CYS A 291 -29.55 23.23 25.62
C CYS A 291 -30.70 23.57 26.57
N VAL A 292 -31.14 22.60 27.39
CA VAL A 292 -32.16 22.84 28.45
C VAL A 292 -31.70 23.93 29.42
N MET A 293 -30.46 23.83 29.89
CA MET A 293 -29.89 24.83 30.80
C MET A 293 -29.82 26.22 30.16
N MET A 294 -29.39 26.32 28.90
CA MET A 294 -29.26 27.58 28.17
C MET A 294 -30.62 28.24 27.91
N ARG A 295 -31.64 27.45 27.55
CA ARG A 295 -33.01 27.97 27.35
C ARG A 295 -33.58 28.51 28.66
N TRP A 296 -33.35 27.85 29.79
CA TRP A 296 -33.75 28.34 31.11
C TRP A 296 -33.02 29.65 31.48
N LEU A 297 -31.75 29.76 31.09
CA LEU A 297 -30.91 30.92 31.39
C LEU A 297 -31.23 32.14 30.50
N TYR A 298 -31.65 31.91 29.25
CA TYR A 298 -31.96 32.96 28.27
C TYR A 298 -33.06 33.92 28.75
N SER A 299 -34.03 33.43 29.52
CA SER A 299 -35.13 34.25 30.06
C SER A 299 -34.75 35.12 31.26
N ARG A 300 -33.47 35.17 31.68
CA ARG A 300 -33.01 35.90 32.87
C ARG A 300 -32.07 37.05 32.49
N PRO A 301 -32.13 38.22 33.18
CA PRO A 301 -31.32 39.40 32.85
C PRO A 301 -29.80 39.20 33.02
N TYR A 302 -29.36 38.14 33.72
CA TYR A 302 -27.95 37.80 33.92
C TYR A 302 -27.38 36.86 32.84
N PHE A 303 -28.14 36.56 31.79
CA PHE A 303 -27.72 35.66 30.70
C PHE A 303 -26.34 36.03 30.13
N PHE A 304 -26.11 37.31 29.85
CA PHE A 304 -24.84 37.79 29.30
C PHE A 304 -23.66 37.60 30.26
N TRP A 305 -23.86 37.72 31.57
CA TRP A 305 -22.81 37.53 32.58
C TRP A 305 -22.43 36.05 32.75
N VAL A 306 -23.42 35.16 32.70
CA VAL A 306 -23.15 33.71 32.75
C VAL A 306 -22.51 33.23 31.45
N LEU A 307 -22.93 33.75 30.30
CA LEU A 307 -22.28 33.49 29.02
C LEU A 307 -20.81 33.95 29.03
N ALA A 308 -20.54 35.14 29.55
CA ALA A 308 -19.17 35.65 29.69
C ALA A 308 -18.30 34.75 30.59
N LEU A 309 -18.86 34.26 31.71
CA LEU A 309 -18.17 33.32 32.60
C LEU A 309 -17.86 31.99 31.92
N PHE A 310 -18.78 31.44 31.13
CA PHE A 310 -18.54 30.23 30.34
C PHE A 310 -17.47 30.44 29.25
N VAL A 311 -17.44 31.60 28.60
CA VAL A 311 -16.39 31.95 27.63
C VAL A 311 -15.03 32.04 28.30
N ILE A 312 -14.94 32.62 29.49
CA ILE A 312 -13.70 32.68 30.28
C ILE A 312 -13.24 31.27 30.67
N LEU A 313 -14.16 30.41 31.12
CA LEU A 313 -13.87 29.02 31.46
C LEU A 313 -13.40 28.22 30.23
N ALA A 314 -14.04 28.43 29.08
CA ALA A 314 -13.65 27.81 27.82
C ALA A 314 -12.26 28.27 27.36
N CYS A 315 -11.94 29.57 27.46
CA CYS A 315 -10.60 30.11 27.17
C CYS A 315 -9.53 29.51 28.10
N LEU A 316 -9.85 29.34 29.39
CA LEU A 316 -8.96 28.67 30.34
C LEU A 316 -8.71 27.21 29.95
N LEU A 317 -9.76 26.47 29.60
CA LEU A 317 -9.68 25.08 29.14
C LEU A 317 -8.89 24.93 27.84
N ILE A 318 -9.05 25.85 26.88
CA ILE A 318 -8.27 25.91 25.64
C ILE A 318 -6.78 26.16 25.95
N ARG A 319 -6.47 27.01 26.92
CA ARG A 319 -5.09 27.27 27.35
C ARG A 319 -4.45 26.03 27.97
N LEU A 320 -5.20 25.31 28.81
CA LEU A 320 -4.76 24.06 29.42
C LEU A 320 -4.56 22.96 28.36
N SER A 321 -5.50 22.78 27.43
CA SER A 321 -5.36 21.82 26.34
C SER A 321 -4.18 22.15 25.42
N TYR A 322 -3.92 23.44 25.15
CA TYR A 322 -2.74 23.87 24.40
C TYR A 322 -1.42 23.50 25.12
N THR A 323 -1.38 23.63 26.45
CA THR A 323 -0.18 23.22 27.21
C THR A 323 0.02 21.71 27.22
N GLN A 324 -1.04 20.92 27.34
CA GLN A 324 -0.97 19.46 27.25
C GLN A 324 -0.58 19.00 25.84
N TYR A 325 -1.11 19.68 24.81
CA TYR A 325 -0.71 19.46 23.44
C TYR A 325 0.80 19.69 23.23
N LYS A 326 1.32 20.81 23.73
CA LYS A 326 2.75 21.14 23.62
C LYS A 326 3.63 20.05 24.27
N LYS A 327 3.22 19.53 25.42
CA LYS A 327 3.90 18.42 26.11
C LYS A 327 3.85 17.12 25.30
N GLY A 328 2.68 16.74 24.78
CA GLY A 328 2.53 15.55 23.94
C GLY A 328 3.36 15.61 22.65
N LYS A 329 3.44 16.79 22.02
CA LYS A 329 4.24 17.00 20.80
C LYS A 329 5.74 16.84 21.04
N LEU A 330 6.24 17.22 22.21
CA LEU A 330 7.64 17.01 22.58
C LEU A 330 7.93 15.52 22.76
N PHE A 331 7.04 14.81 23.44
CA PHE A 331 7.17 13.36 23.64
C PHE A 331 7.12 12.58 22.32
N SER A 332 6.20 12.94 21.41
CA SER A 332 6.14 12.32 20.09
C SER A 332 7.39 12.56 19.23
N ARG A 333 8.09 13.70 19.41
CA ARG A 333 9.36 13.96 18.71
C ARG A 333 10.47 13.06 19.21
N LEU A 334 10.61 12.91 20.53
CA LEU A 334 11.60 12.01 21.13
C LEU A 334 11.39 10.57 20.64
N LEU A 335 10.13 10.10 20.65
CA LEU A 335 9.81 8.77 20.14
C LEU A 335 10.10 8.63 18.63
N SER A 336 9.87 9.69 17.85
CA SER A 336 10.18 9.66 16.42
C SER A 336 11.68 9.63 16.13
N ASP A 337 12.50 10.25 16.98
CA ASP A 337 13.95 10.23 16.83
C ASP A 337 14.53 8.87 17.28
N GLU A 338 13.97 8.25 18.32
CA GLU A 338 14.33 6.89 18.73
C GLU A 338 13.98 5.84 17.66
N LEU A 339 12.83 6.00 16.99
CA LEU A 339 12.45 5.14 15.86
C LEU A 339 13.38 5.34 14.66
N LYS A 340 13.78 6.58 14.33
CA LYS A 340 14.77 6.83 13.27
C LYS A 340 16.11 6.16 13.55
N HIS A 341 16.60 6.25 14.79
CA HIS A 341 17.84 5.56 15.16
C HIS A 341 17.71 4.04 15.04
N ARG A 342 16.57 3.45 15.43
CA ARG A 342 16.35 2.01 15.18
C ARG A 342 16.31 1.64 13.70
N ASP A 343 15.68 2.47 12.87
CA ASP A 343 15.64 2.25 11.42
C ASP A 343 17.03 2.44 10.78
N GLU A 344 17.83 3.42 11.22
CA GLU A 344 19.22 3.63 10.80
C GLU A 344 20.08 2.42 11.13
N VAL A 345 20.04 1.93 12.38
CA VAL A 345 20.76 0.72 12.81
C VAL A 345 20.31 -0.50 12.02
N SER A 346 19.00 -0.66 11.79
CA SER A 346 18.49 -1.78 10.99
C SER A 346 18.93 -1.70 9.52
N ASN A 347 18.99 -0.50 8.94
CA ASN A 347 19.46 -0.30 7.57
C ASN A 347 20.97 -0.56 7.44
N GLU A 348 21.74 -0.16 8.44
CA GLU A 348 23.17 -0.45 8.51
C GLU A 348 23.42 -1.96 8.62
N PHE A 349 22.68 -2.64 9.49
CA PHE A 349 22.73 -4.11 9.61
C PHE A 349 22.39 -4.81 8.29
N ASN A 350 21.28 -4.43 7.64
CA ASN A 350 20.89 -4.97 6.33
C ASN A 350 21.98 -4.73 5.26
N ARG A 351 22.65 -3.56 5.30
CA ARG A 351 23.74 -3.25 4.38
C ARG A 351 24.95 -4.15 4.61
N LEU A 352 25.29 -4.42 5.87
CA LEU A 352 26.36 -5.35 6.23
C LEU A 352 26.04 -6.78 5.79
N ASP A 353 24.80 -7.24 5.99
CA ASP A 353 24.35 -8.56 5.54
C ASP A 353 24.45 -8.69 4.01
N VAL A 354 23.98 -7.68 3.27
CA VAL A 354 24.11 -7.65 1.80
C VAL A 354 25.59 -7.68 1.40
N MET A 355 26.45 -6.87 2.04
CA MET A 355 27.89 -6.86 1.77
C MET A 355 28.55 -8.21 2.06
N ALA A 356 28.18 -8.87 3.15
CA ALA A 356 28.69 -10.19 3.52
C ALA A 356 28.30 -11.25 2.48
N VAL A 357 27.03 -11.26 2.06
CA VAL A 357 26.52 -12.17 1.01
C VAL A 357 27.21 -11.89 -0.33
N THR A 358 27.37 -10.63 -0.73
CA THR A 358 28.08 -10.29 -1.98
C THR A 358 29.56 -10.69 -1.93
N SER A 359 30.21 -10.51 -0.79
CA SER A 359 31.62 -10.91 -0.61
C SER A 359 31.80 -12.43 -0.71
N GLN A 360 30.88 -13.20 -0.11
CA GLN A 360 30.87 -14.66 -0.25
C GLN A 360 30.63 -15.10 -1.70
N PHE A 361 29.68 -14.46 -2.39
CA PHE A 361 29.42 -14.73 -3.81
C PHE A 361 30.67 -14.45 -4.66
N ASP A 362 31.32 -13.30 -4.45
CA ASP A 362 32.55 -12.94 -5.16
C ASP A 362 33.69 -13.93 -4.87
N SER A 363 33.85 -14.40 -3.62
CA SER A 363 34.87 -15.40 -3.31
C SER A 363 34.61 -16.73 -4.00
N MET A 364 33.34 -17.15 -4.05
CA MET A 364 32.95 -18.41 -4.70
C MET A 364 33.10 -18.30 -6.23
N SER A 365 32.75 -17.16 -6.82
CA SER A 365 32.97 -16.90 -8.25
C SER A 365 34.45 -16.95 -8.60
N ARG A 366 35.32 -16.33 -7.79
CA ARG A 366 36.78 -16.37 -8.00
C ARG A 366 37.33 -17.79 -7.90
N GLU A 367 36.81 -18.62 -6.98
CA GLU A 367 37.22 -20.01 -6.86
C GLU A 367 36.84 -20.82 -8.11
N ILE A 368 35.63 -20.62 -8.64
CA ILE A 368 35.19 -21.22 -9.91
C ILE A 368 36.09 -20.79 -11.06
N ASP A 369 36.37 -19.50 -11.19
CA ASP A 369 37.23 -18.96 -12.26
C ASP A 369 38.67 -19.50 -12.16
N PHE A 370 39.20 -19.61 -10.94
CA PHE A 370 40.52 -20.19 -10.69
C PHE A 370 40.56 -21.66 -11.12
N LYS A 371 39.55 -22.45 -10.74
CA LYS A 371 39.44 -23.86 -11.15
C LYS A 371 39.27 -24.02 -12.66
N HIS A 372 38.54 -23.12 -13.30
CA HIS A 372 38.40 -23.11 -14.75
C HIS A 372 39.73 -22.83 -15.46
N LYS A 373 40.50 -21.87 -14.95
CA LYS A 373 41.84 -21.56 -15.47
C LYS A 373 42.82 -22.72 -15.28
N GLU A 374 42.80 -23.36 -14.12
CA GLU A 374 43.62 -24.56 -13.83
C GLU A 374 43.35 -25.69 -14.84
N LEU A 375 42.08 -25.89 -15.25
CA LEU A 375 41.71 -26.86 -16.29
C LEU A 375 42.22 -26.46 -17.68
N ILE A 376 42.17 -25.17 -18.03
CA ILE A 376 42.69 -24.66 -19.32
C ILE A 376 44.21 -24.85 -19.39
N ASP A 377 44.93 -24.46 -18.34
CA ASP A 377 46.39 -24.56 -18.28
C ASP A 377 46.84 -26.03 -18.37
N LEU A 378 46.15 -26.92 -17.67
CA LEU A 378 46.39 -28.36 -17.75
C LEU A 378 46.13 -28.91 -19.17
N SER A 379 45.04 -28.47 -19.81
CA SER A 379 44.73 -28.83 -21.20
C SER A 379 45.82 -28.36 -22.18
N LEU A 380 46.29 -27.12 -22.02
CA LEU A 380 47.36 -26.56 -22.86
C LEU A 380 48.68 -27.30 -22.67
N PHE A 381 49.04 -27.65 -21.44
CA PHE A 381 50.23 -28.46 -21.15
C PHE A 381 50.17 -29.82 -21.84
N MET A 382 49.03 -30.52 -21.76
CA MET A 382 48.84 -31.81 -22.44
C MET A 382 48.91 -31.68 -23.96
N GLN A 383 48.43 -30.56 -24.52
CA GLN A 383 48.56 -30.27 -25.94
C GLN A 383 50.03 -30.10 -26.35
N GLN A 384 50.81 -29.31 -25.60
CA GLN A 384 52.23 -29.09 -25.87
C GLN A 384 53.03 -30.40 -25.78
N GLN A 385 52.79 -31.19 -24.74
CA GLN A 385 53.44 -32.50 -24.56
C GLN A 385 53.12 -33.43 -25.73
N ARG A 386 51.88 -33.42 -26.20
CA ARG A 386 51.45 -34.21 -27.36
C ARG A 386 52.11 -33.74 -28.66
N GLU A 387 52.18 -32.43 -28.89
CA GLU A 387 52.83 -31.84 -30.07
C GLU A 387 54.31 -32.23 -30.14
N TYR A 388 55.00 -32.17 -29.00
CA TYR A 388 56.37 -32.64 -28.86
C TYR A 388 56.52 -34.12 -29.22
N MET A 389 55.66 -34.98 -28.66
CA MET A 389 55.69 -36.43 -28.95
C MET A 389 55.37 -36.74 -30.42
N THR A 390 54.45 -36.02 -31.05
CA THR A 390 54.21 -36.14 -32.50
C THR A 390 55.41 -35.67 -33.33
N GLY A 391 56.12 -34.63 -32.90
CA GLY A 391 57.37 -34.18 -33.51
C GLY A 391 58.44 -35.26 -33.46
N VAL A 392 58.63 -35.89 -32.29
CA VAL A 392 59.55 -37.03 -32.11
C VAL A 392 59.16 -38.21 -33.01
N GLY A 393 57.88 -38.56 -33.09
CA GLY A 393 57.39 -39.61 -33.99
C GLY A 393 57.61 -39.31 -35.48
N ASN A 394 57.57 -38.03 -35.89
CA ASN A 394 57.91 -37.64 -37.26
C ASN A 394 59.40 -37.81 -37.55
N GLN A 395 60.27 -37.39 -36.62
CA GLN A 395 61.72 -37.56 -36.73
C GLN A 395 62.12 -39.04 -36.78
N LEU A 396 61.50 -39.88 -35.95
CA LEU A 396 61.73 -41.33 -35.97
C LEU A 396 61.35 -41.96 -37.33
N ARG A 397 60.24 -41.51 -37.92
CA ARG A 397 59.80 -41.99 -39.25
C ARG A 397 60.69 -41.51 -40.39
N GLU A 398 61.30 -40.34 -40.25
CA GLU A 398 62.27 -39.82 -41.22
C GLU A 398 63.58 -40.61 -41.14
N LEU A 399 64.12 -40.82 -39.94
CA LEU A 399 65.30 -41.67 -39.71
C LEU A 399 65.07 -43.12 -40.16
N ALA A 400 63.85 -43.64 -40.02
CA ALA A 400 63.50 -44.98 -40.50
C ALA A 400 63.47 -45.11 -42.03
N LYS A 401 63.33 -44.00 -42.77
CA LYS A 401 63.41 -43.99 -44.25
C LYS A 401 64.86 -44.01 -44.74
N ASP A 402 65.77 -43.37 -44.00
CA ASP A 402 67.18 -43.21 -44.37
C ASP A 402 68.10 -44.31 -43.81
N ALA A 403 67.55 -45.25 -43.02
CA ALA A 403 68.32 -46.34 -42.42
C ALA A 403 68.61 -47.49 -43.40
N ASP A 404 69.88 -47.71 -43.72
CA ASP A 404 70.36 -48.81 -44.59
C ASP A 404 70.33 -50.20 -43.91
N THR A 405 70.44 -50.24 -42.57
CA THR A 405 70.50 -51.50 -41.81
C THR A 405 69.10 -51.96 -41.40
N LYS A 406 68.65 -53.11 -41.90
CA LYS A 406 67.31 -53.66 -41.67
C LYS A 406 66.90 -53.73 -40.18
N GLY A 407 67.82 -54.11 -39.30
CA GLY A 407 67.56 -54.18 -37.85
C GLY A 407 67.32 -52.82 -37.18
N ILE A 408 68.02 -51.75 -37.62
CA ILE A 408 67.82 -50.39 -37.10
C ILE A 408 66.46 -49.85 -37.53
N ARG A 409 66.07 -50.12 -38.78
CA ARG A 409 64.76 -49.71 -39.32
C ARG A 409 63.61 -50.40 -38.59
N GLU A 410 63.73 -51.69 -38.28
CA GLU A 410 62.70 -52.43 -37.53
C GLU A 410 62.54 -51.89 -36.11
N SER A 411 63.63 -51.58 -35.41
CA SER A 411 63.58 -50.96 -34.07
C SER A 411 62.97 -49.55 -34.09
N LEU A 412 63.27 -48.72 -35.10
CA LEU A 412 62.67 -47.38 -35.24
C LEU A 412 61.16 -47.45 -35.50
N VAL A 413 60.71 -48.42 -36.30
CA VAL A 413 59.28 -48.66 -36.56
C VAL A 413 58.57 -49.17 -35.30
N GLU A 414 59.23 -50.00 -34.49
CA GLU A 414 58.70 -50.47 -33.22
C GLU A 414 58.52 -49.32 -32.21
N ILE A 415 59.52 -48.43 -32.08
CA ILE A 415 59.43 -47.24 -31.22
C ILE A 415 58.34 -46.28 -31.69
N ASP A 416 58.20 -46.02 -33.00
CA ASP A 416 57.10 -45.20 -33.53
C ASP A 416 55.74 -45.86 -33.23
N LYS A 417 55.64 -47.18 -33.32
CA LYS A 417 54.41 -47.92 -33.03
C LYS A 417 54.01 -47.82 -31.55
N ASP A 418 54.96 -47.92 -30.63
CA ASP A 418 54.74 -47.74 -29.19
C ASP A 418 54.37 -46.30 -28.83
N LEU A 419 55.01 -45.32 -29.49
CA LEU A 419 54.69 -43.90 -29.36
C LEU A 419 53.26 -43.62 -29.88
N GLN A 420 52.89 -44.18 -31.03
CA GLN A 420 51.54 -44.10 -31.60
C GLN A 420 50.48 -44.72 -30.68
N GLN A 421 50.77 -45.85 -30.03
CA GLN A 421 49.88 -46.46 -29.04
C GLN A 421 49.66 -45.54 -27.83
N THR A 422 50.74 -44.94 -27.32
CA THR A 422 50.70 -43.99 -26.19
C THR A 422 49.90 -42.72 -26.53
N LEU A 423 50.02 -42.21 -27.76
CA LEU A 423 49.27 -41.04 -28.24
C LEU A 423 47.76 -41.29 -28.45
N ARG A 424 47.37 -42.55 -28.73
CA ARG A 424 46.00 -42.94 -29.11
C ARG A 424 45.02 -42.91 -27.93
N TYR A 425 45.50 -43.11 -26.71
CA TYR A 425 44.71 -43.03 -25.46
C TYR A 425 45.55 -42.42 -24.34
N PRO A 426 45.53 -41.08 -24.16
CA PRO A 426 46.22 -40.46 -23.03
C PRO A 426 45.47 -40.81 -21.71
N PRO A 427 46.08 -41.54 -20.77
CA PRO A 427 45.47 -41.83 -19.46
C PRO A 427 45.19 -40.54 -18.66
N GLU A 428 45.88 -39.46 -18.99
CA GLU A 428 45.75 -38.14 -18.40
C GLU A 428 44.42 -37.44 -18.75
N MET A 429 43.89 -37.63 -19.97
CA MET A 429 42.58 -37.07 -20.35
C MET A 429 41.45 -37.74 -19.58
N GLU A 430 41.58 -39.02 -19.27
CA GLU A 430 40.59 -39.73 -18.46
C GLU A 430 40.52 -39.15 -17.04
N LYS A 431 41.64 -38.68 -16.48
CA LYS A 431 41.66 -37.96 -15.19
C LYS A 431 40.93 -36.61 -15.28
N ILE A 432 41.09 -35.86 -16.37
CA ILE A 432 40.35 -34.61 -16.60
C ILE A 432 38.84 -34.90 -16.68
N TYR A 433 38.43 -35.91 -17.43
CA TYR A 433 37.01 -36.28 -17.52
C TYR A 433 36.44 -36.70 -16.17
N GLN A 434 37.17 -37.45 -15.35
CA GLN A 434 36.74 -37.82 -14.00
C GLN A 434 36.63 -36.61 -13.07
N MET A 435 37.57 -35.66 -13.15
CA MET A 435 37.52 -34.41 -12.39
C MET A 435 36.28 -33.59 -12.77
N VAL A 436 36.02 -33.47 -14.08
CA VAL A 436 34.90 -32.72 -14.65
C VAL A 436 33.55 -33.38 -14.36
N GLU A 437 33.45 -34.72 -14.44
CA GLU A 437 32.25 -35.47 -14.08
C GLU A 437 31.94 -35.37 -12.58
N LYS A 438 32.95 -35.35 -11.70
CA LYS A 438 32.76 -35.11 -10.26
C LYS A 438 32.25 -33.71 -9.96
N MET A 439 32.81 -32.67 -10.61
CA MET A 439 32.36 -31.28 -10.41
C MET A 439 30.94 -31.03 -10.95
N HIS A 440 30.50 -31.80 -11.95
CA HIS A 440 29.19 -31.61 -12.60
C HIS A 440 28.28 -32.84 -12.50
N HIS A 441 28.37 -33.60 -11.39
CA HIS A 441 27.61 -34.85 -11.22
C HIS A 441 26.10 -34.64 -11.42
N ASP A 442 25.53 -33.60 -10.84
CA ASP A 442 24.07 -33.35 -10.92
C ASP A 442 23.62 -33.10 -12.36
N PHE A 443 24.41 -32.37 -13.13
CA PHE A 443 24.13 -32.14 -14.55
C PHE A 443 24.20 -33.45 -15.34
N VAL A 444 25.24 -34.26 -15.14
CA VAL A 444 25.39 -35.55 -15.83
C VAL A 444 24.20 -36.45 -15.54
N CYS A 445 23.74 -36.51 -14.30
CA CYS A 445 22.56 -37.26 -13.90
C CYS A 445 21.29 -36.76 -14.62
N ARG A 446 21.04 -35.45 -14.63
CA ARG A 446 19.87 -34.86 -15.32
C ARG A 446 19.93 -35.05 -16.84
N LEU A 447 21.11 -34.92 -17.44
CA LEU A 447 21.34 -35.15 -18.86
C LEU A 447 21.04 -36.60 -19.25
N GLN A 448 21.50 -37.57 -18.44
CA GLN A 448 21.24 -39.00 -18.66
C GLN A 448 19.77 -39.35 -18.45
N MET A 449 19.09 -38.77 -17.45
CA MET A 449 17.64 -38.93 -17.29
C MET A 449 16.85 -38.41 -18.49
N ARG A 450 17.26 -37.27 -19.05
CA ARG A 450 16.57 -36.65 -20.19
C ARG A 450 16.86 -37.36 -21.52
N CYS A 451 18.07 -37.89 -21.68
CA CYS A 451 18.53 -38.58 -22.88
C CYS A 451 19.36 -39.82 -22.53
N PRO A 452 18.71 -40.95 -22.18
CA PRO A 452 19.41 -42.16 -21.76
C PRO A 452 20.25 -42.82 -22.87
N ASN A 453 19.99 -42.48 -24.14
CA ASN A 453 20.70 -43.01 -25.31
C ASN A 453 21.98 -42.23 -25.68
N LEU A 454 22.47 -41.36 -24.78
CA LEU A 454 23.73 -40.66 -24.98
C LEU A 454 24.91 -41.61 -24.72
N SER A 455 25.88 -41.66 -25.63
CA SER A 455 27.14 -42.36 -25.38
C SER A 455 28.01 -41.59 -24.38
N LYS A 456 28.93 -42.28 -23.71
CA LYS A 456 29.91 -41.64 -22.80
C LYS A 456 30.67 -40.48 -23.47
N ARG A 457 31.03 -40.62 -24.75
CA ARG A 457 31.72 -39.56 -25.52
C ARG A 457 30.85 -38.32 -25.75
N GLU A 458 29.56 -38.52 -26.03
CA GLU A 458 28.60 -37.42 -26.21
C GLU A 458 28.29 -36.72 -24.88
N CYS A 459 28.27 -37.47 -23.78
CA CYS A 459 28.12 -36.92 -22.44
C CYS A 459 29.31 -36.02 -22.09
N ARG A 460 30.54 -36.50 -22.33
CA ARG A 460 31.76 -35.71 -22.15
C ARG A 460 31.74 -34.42 -22.97
N LEU A 461 31.31 -34.50 -24.23
CA LEU A 461 31.15 -33.32 -25.09
C LEU A 461 30.13 -32.32 -24.48
N ALA A 462 28.99 -32.79 -23.98
CA ALA A 462 27.99 -31.93 -23.35
C ALA A 462 28.52 -31.21 -22.11
N VAL A 463 29.33 -31.89 -21.27
CA VAL A 463 29.94 -31.27 -20.10
C VAL A 463 30.98 -30.21 -20.50
N LEU A 464 31.84 -30.49 -21.48
CA LEU A 464 32.81 -29.52 -21.99
C LEU A 464 32.11 -28.28 -22.58
N LEU A 465 30.99 -28.46 -23.27
CA LEU A 465 30.19 -27.36 -23.80
C LEU A 465 29.53 -26.51 -22.70
N ARG A 466 29.05 -27.16 -21.64
CA ARG A 466 28.47 -26.48 -20.47
C ARG A 466 29.52 -25.65 -19.73
N LEU A 467 30.75 -26.16 -19.66
CA LEU A 467 31.93 -25.47 -19.12
C LEU A 467 32.40 -24.28 -19.97
N GLY A 468 31.77 -24.02 -21.12
CA GLY A 468 32.07 -22.86 -21.95
C GLY A 468 33.21 -23.06 -22.96
N PHE A 469 33.79 -24.25 -23.06
CA PHE A 469 34.87 -24.50 -24.02
C PHE A 469 34.40 -24.33 -25.46
N SER A 470 35.21 -23.63 -26.27
CA SER A 470 34.93 -23.41 -27.68
C SER A 470 35.12 -24.71 -28.49
N SER A 471 34.47 -24.82 -29.66
CA SER A 471 34.68 -25.99 -30.53
C SER A 471 36.15 -26.17 -30.94
N LYS A 472 36.92 -25.07 -30.97
CA LYS A 472 38.35 -25.07 -31.27
C LYS A 472 39.17 -25.63 -30.10
N GLU A 473 38.88 -25.20 -28.88
CA GLU A 473 39.51 -25.75 -27.67
C GLU A 473 39.18 -27.23 -27.49
N ILE A 474 37.93 -27.64 -27.69
CA ILE A 474 37.51 -29.05 -27.60
C ILE A 474 38.19 -29.89 -28.67
N ALA A 475 38.31 -29.38 -29.89
CA ALA A 475 39.00 -30.05 -30.99
C ALA A 475 40.48 -30.29 -30.66
N ASN A 476 41.14 -29.28 -30.09
CA ASN A 476 42.52 -29.37 -29.63
C ASN A 476 42.66 -30.38 -28.47
N MET A 477 41.74 -30.37 -27.51
CA MET A 477 41.74 -31.30 -26.38
C MET A 477 41.55 -32.77 -26.79
N VAL A 478 40.65 -33.03 -27.73
CA VAL A 478 40.25 -34.40 -28.13
C VAL A 478 41.04 -34.88 -29.37
N ASN A 479 41.93 -34.04 -29.89
CA ASN A 479 42.71 -34.29 -31.11
C ASN A 479 41.82 -34.70 -32.30
N LEU A 480 40.80 -33.89 -32.54
CA LEU A 480 39.89 -34.01 -33.68
C LEU A 480 39.97 -32.73 -34.48
N GLU A 481 39.63 -32.79 -35.77
CA GLU A 481 39.39 -31.56 -36.50
C GLU A 481 38.24 -30.77 -35.86
N THR A 482 38.33 -29.44 -35.88
CA THR A 482 37.26 -28.54 -35.44
C THR A 482 35.92 -28.89 -36.09
N LYS A 483 35.94 -29.20 -37.39
CA LYS A 483 34.78 -29.71 -38.14
C LYS A 483 34.19 -31.00 -37.54
N SER A 484 35.02 -31.93 -37.08
CA SER A 484 34.56 -33.16 -36.44
C SER A 484 33.86 -32.88 -35.10
N VAL A 485 34.33 -31.90 -34.34
CA VAL A 485 33.66 -31.47 -33.10
C VAL A 485 32.34 -30.78 -33.40
N GLU A 486 32.27 -29.94 -34.44
CA GLU A 486 31.02 -29.32 -34.90
C GLU A 486 29.97 -30.34 -35.33
N ILE A 487 30.39 -31.39 -36.04
CA ILE A 487 29.51 -32.52 -36.41
C ILE A 487 28.99 -33.21 -35.15
N ASN A 488 29.84 -33.44 -34.14
CA ASN A 488 29.41 -34.04 -32.88
C ASN A 488 28.45 -33.11 -32.09
N ARG A 489 28.66 -31.78 -32.12
CA ARG A 489 27.72 -30.80 -31.55
C ARG A 489 26.37 -30.84 -32.24
N TYR A 490 26.35 -30.95 -33.56
CA TYR A 490 25.13 -31.09 -34.35
C TYR A 490 24.39 -32.39 -34.02
N ARG A 491 25.10 -33.52 -33.89
CA ARG A 491 24.51 -34.80 -33.49
C ARG A 491 23.93 -34.75 -32.08
N LEU A 492 24.66 -34.14 -31.14
CA LEU A 492 24.20 -33.92 -29.77
C LEU A 492 22.91 -33.09 -29.75
N ARG A 493 22.86 -31.99 -30.52
CA ARG A 493 21.66 -31.16 -30.70
C ARG A 493 20.46 -31.98 -31.19
N LYS A 494 20.66 -32.82 -32.21
CA LYS A 494 19.59 -33.66 -32.78
C LYS A 494 19.08 -34.69 -31.77
N LYS A 495 19.98 -35.30 -30.97
CA LYS A 495 19.60 -36.24 -29.90
C LYS A 495 18.83 -35.56 -28.76
N LEU A 496 19.19 -34.33 -28.43
CA LEU A 496 18.49 -33.49 -27.44
C LEU A 496 17.18 -32.87 -27.98
N ARG A 497 16.87 -33.08 -29.27
CA ARG A 497 15.65 -32.59 -29.95
C ARG A 497 15.48 -31.07 -29.88
N LEU A 498 16.56 -30.31 -30.03
CA LEU A 498 16.53 -28.84 -29.99
C LEU A 498 16.16 -28.24 -31.35
N ASP A 499 15.23 -27.29 -31.34
CA ASP A 499 14.77 -26.56 -32.53
C ASP A 499 15.82 -25.56 -33.01
N ARG A 500 15.81 -25.16 -34.29
CA ARG A 500 16.85 -24.30 -34.91
C ARG A 500 17.07 -22.96 -34.20
N SER A 501 16.06 -22.43 -33.53
CA SER A 501 16.12 -21.18 -32.77
C SER A 501 16.84 -21.30 -31.42
N GLU A 502 16.98 -22.51 -30.87
CA GLU A 502 17.52 -22.73 -29.53
C GLU A 502 19.06 -22.85 -29.56
N ASN A 503 19.75 -22.16 -28.66
CA ASN A 503 21.20 -22.29 -28.54
C ASN A 503 21.54 -23.51 -27.68
N LEU A 504 22.36 -24.42 -28.22
CA LEU A 504 22.78 -25.66 -27.53
C LEU A 504 23.49 -25.36 -26.20
N VAL A 505 24.35 -24.35 -26.15
CA VAL A 505 25.11 -24.02 -24.93
C VAL A 505 24.17 -23.47 -23.85
N ASN A 506 23.29 -22.53 -24.20
CA ASN A 506 22.32 -21.97 -23.26
C ASN A 506 21.38 -23.05 -22.72
N TYR A 507 20.94 -23.98 -23.58
CA TYR A 507 20.14 -25.12 -23.16
C TYR A 507 20.88 -25.99 -22.13
N LEU A 508 22.15 -26.33 -22.40
CA LEU A 508 22.96 -27.14 -21.49
C LEU A 508 23.31 -26.42 -20.19
N GLN A 509 23.35 -25.09 -20.15
CA GLN A 509 23.54 -24.29 -18.93
C GLN A 509 22.29 -24.26 -18.05
N LEU A 510 21.10 -24.19 -18.67
CA LEU A 510 19.80 -24.18 -17.98
C LEU A 510 19.37 -25.55 -17.46
N LEU A 511 19.90 -26.63 -18.05
CA LEU A 511 19.64 -28.00 -17.63
C LEU A 511 20.22 -28.30 -16.24
#